data_AF-J9FTF2-F1
#
_entry.id   AF-J9FTF2-F1
#
_cell.length_a   1.000
_cell.length_b   1.000
_cell.length_c   1.000
_cell.angle_alpha   90.00
_cell.angle_beta   90.00
_cell.angle_gamma   90.00
#
_symmetry.space_group_name_H-M   'P 1'
#
loop_
_entity.id
_entity.type
_entity.pdbx_description
1 polymer ?
#
loop_
_entity_poly.entity_id
_entity_poly.type
_entity_poly.pdbx_seq_one_letter_code
_entity_poly.pdbx_strand_id
1 'polypeptide(L)'
;ERNPVYSYTEGPELGHGRIETRTYHVFDGLDIIADKEKWGGNMTVIEYESNTVKKSSGTQTSERRLYVSSLPANTPALGSLVRNHWSIESMHWELDCSLMQDRIKRKSARAARNLDTIQRIVHSVFSI
;
A
#
# COMPACT_ATOMS: atom_id res chain seq x y z
N GLU A 1 0.56 5.71 -25.85
CA GLU A 1 0.42 5.10 -24.51
C GLU A 1 0.90 3.65 -24.60
N ARG A 2 1.41 3.10 -23.50
CA ARG A 2 1.84 1.69 -23.47
C ARG A 2 0.76 0.84 -22.83
N ASN A 3 0.53 -0.34 -23.41
CA ASN A 3 -0.47 -1.24 -22.91
C ASN A 3 0.09 -2.03 -21.72
N PRO A 4 -0.71 -2.23 -20.67
CA PRO A 4 -0.33 -3.14 -19.59
C PRO A 4 -0.25 -4.58 -20.12
N VAL A 5 0.64 -5.36 -19.53
CA VAL A 5 0.77 -6.81 -19.78
C VAL A 5 -0.54 -7.51 -19.42
N TYR A 6 -1.14 -7.12 -18.30
CA TYR A 6 -2.52 -7.45 -17.97
C TYR A 6 -3.11 -6.41 -17.01
N SER A 7 -4.44 -6.43 -16.90
CA SER A 7 -5.17 -5.58 -15.97
C SER A 7 -6.35 -6.32 -15.39
N TYR A 8 -6.71 -5.98 -14.16
CA TYR A 8 -7.86 -6.56 -13.49
C TYR A 8 -8.41 -5.61 -12.43
N THR A 9 -9.68 -5.82 -12.07
CA THR A 9 -10.41 -4.98 -11.11
C THR A 9 -10.94 -5.85 -9.98
N GLU A 10 -10.79 -5.37 -8.74
CA GLU A 10 -11.30 -5.95 -7.52
C GLU A 10 -12.38 -5.05 -6.89
N GLY A 11 -13.33 -5.67 -6.20
CA GLY A 11 -14.46 -4.99 -5.55
C GLY A 11 -15.75 -4.99 -6.39
N PRO A 12 -16.74 -4.14 -6.07
CA PRO A 12 -16.68 -3.12 -5.01
C PRO A 12 -16.69 -3.71 -3.60
N GLU A 13 -15.91 -3.12 -2.70
CA GLU A 13 -15.87 -3.45 -1.27
C GLU A 13 -16.45 -2.32 -0.42
N LEU A 14 -17.22 -2.67 0.61
CA LEU A 14 -17.74 -1.73 1.60
C LEU A 14 -16.87 -1.76 2.85
N GLY A 15 -16.26 -0.62 3.20
CA GLY A 15 -15.47 -0.47 4.43
C GLY A 15 -15.47 0.97 4.93
N HIS A 16 -15.57 1.15 6.25
CA HIS A 16 -15.47 2.47 6.90
C HIS A 16 -16.39 3.56 6.27
N GLY A 17 -17.59 3.18 5.80
CA GLY A 17 -18.55 4.09 5.17
C GLY A 17 -18.25 4.46 3.71
N ARG A 18 -17.27 3.81 3.08
CA ARG A 18 -16.83 4.00 1.70
C ARG A 18 -17.07 2.74 0.88
N ILE A 19 -17.47 2.89 -0.38
CA ILE A 19 -17.51 1.83 -1.39
C ILE A 19 -16.30 2.04 -2.29
N GLU A 20 -15.39 1.07 -2.34
CA GLU A 20 -14.13 1.19 -3.08
C GLU A 20 -14.05 0.10 -4.16
N THR A 21 -13.70 0.51 -5.37
CA THR A 21 -13.34 -0.36 -6.49
C THR A 21 -11.89 -0.10 -6.85
N ARG A 22 -11.10 -1.16 -7.01
CA ARG A 22 -9.65 -1.05 -7.23
C ARG A 22 -9.29 -1.68 -8.57
N THR A 23 -8.53 -0.98 -9.39
CA THR A 23 -8.03 -1.48 -10.66
C THR A 23 -6.52 -1.51 -10.62
N TYR A 24 -5.95 -2.60 -11.13
CA TYR A 24 -4.52 -2.79 -11.22
C TYR A 24 -4.12 -2.94 -12.68
N HIS A 25 -3.13 -2.15 -13.10
CA HIS A 25 -2.50 -2.27 -14.40
C HIS A 25 -1.03 -2.65 -14.20
N VAL A 26 -0.63 -3.80 -14.75
CA VAL A 26 0.74 -4.32 -14.58
C VAL A 26 1.50 -4.14 -15.88
N PHE A 27 2.68 -3.54 -15.80
CA PHE A 27 3.53 -3.26 -16.94
C PHE A 27 4.89 -3.92 -16.76
N ASP A 28 5.44 -4.41 -17.87
CA ASP A 28 6.86 -4.72 -17.94
C ASP A 28 7.65 -3.41 -17.88
N GLY A 29 8.35 -3.22 -16.76
CA GLY A 29 9.11 -2.01 -16.47
C GLY A 29 10.36 -1.87 -17.31
N LEU A 30 10.89 -2.95 -17.90
CA LEU A 30 12.07 -2.89 -18.75
C LEU A 30 11.83 -2.13 -20.04
N ASP A 31 10.59 -2.08 -20.50
CA ASP A 31 10.26 -1.21 -21.62
C ASP A 31 10.26 0.26 -21.15
N ILE A 32 9.86 0.54 -19.90
CA ILE A 32 9.55 1.87 -19.34
C ILE A 32 10.80 2.66 -18.95
N ILE A 33 11.82 2.02 -18.40
CA ILE A 33 13.00 2.73 -17.89
C ILE A 33 14.03 2.95 -18.99
N ALA A 34 14.66 4.13 -18.97
CA ALA A 34 15.79 4.46 -19.84
C ALA A 34 17.07 3.66 -19.50
N ASP A 35 17.35 3.47 -18.22
CA ASP A 35 18.56 2.83 -17.69
C ASP A 35 18.25 1.46 -17.06
N LYS A 36 18.18 0.42 -17.89
CA LYS A 36 17.79 -0.94 -17.49
C LYS A 36 18.83 -1.62 -16.58
N GLU A 37 20.11 -1.28 -16.75
CA GLU A 37 21.21 -1.91 -16.01
C GLU A 37 21.19 -1.54 -14.52
N LYS A 38 20.82 -0.30 -14.17
CA LYS A 38 20.65 0.11 -12.76
C LYS A 38 19.63 -0.72 -11.99
N TRP A 39 18.66 -1.31 -12.68
CA TRP A 39 17.57 -2.06 -12.08
C TRP A 39 17.78 -3.58 -12.13
N GLY A 40 19.00 -4.03 -12.40
CA GLY A 40 19.35 -5.46 -12.34
C GLY A 40 18.62 -6.31 -13.38
N GLY A 41 18.11 -5.69 -14.45
CA GLY A 41 17.49 -6.39 -15.57
C GLY A 41 16.09 -6.95 -15.31
N ASN A 42 15.46 -6.69 -14.17
CA ASN A 42 14.06 -7.06 -13.88
C ASN A 42 13.35 -5.92 -13.16
N MET A 43 12.33 -5.34 -13.78
CA MET A 43 11.45 -4.37 -13.13
C MET A 43 10.03 -4.53 -13.64
N THR A 44 9.07 -4.50 -12.74
CA THR A 44 7.63 -4.44 -13.02
C THR A 44 7.07 -3.16 -12.42
N VAL A 45 6.26 -2.43 -13.18
CA VAL A 45 5.48 -1.29 -12.68
C VAL A 45 4.06 -1.76 -12.47
N ILE A 46 3.50 -1.48 -11.28
CA ILE A 46 2.11 -1.76 -10.96
C ILE A 46 1.44 -0.41 -10.72
N GLU A 47 0.53 -0.05 -11.60
CA GLU A 47 -0.37 1.08 -11.38
C GLU A 47 -1.59 0.58 -10.61
N TYR A 48 -1.87 1.25 -9.50
CA TYR A 48 -3.02 1.06 -8.65
C TYR A 48 -3.94 2.26 -8.80
N GLU A 49 -5.17 2.02 -9.22
CA GLU A 49 -6.23 3.02 -9.23
C GLU A 49 -7.31 2.61 -8.22
N SER A 50 -7.64 3.53 -7.31
CA SER A 50 -8.77 3.38 -6.40
C SER A 50 -9.85 4.39 -6.76
N ASN A 51 -11.06 3.90 -7.03
CA ASN A 51 -12.25 4.71 -7.18
C ASN A 51 -13.13 4.48 -5.95
N THR A 52 -13.35 5.54 -5.18
CA THR A 52 -14.12 5.49 -3.95
C THR A 52 -15.38 6.35 -4.03
N VAL A 53 -16.52 5.80 -3.59
CA VAL A 53 -17.75 6.52 -3.33
C VAL A 53 -18.04 6.58 -1.82
N LYS A 54 -18.21 7.79 -1.28
CA LYS A 54 -18.62 7.97 0.13
C LYS A 54 -20.13 7.78 0.26
N LYS A 55 -20.60 6.82 1.07
CA LYS A 55 -22.04 6.50 1.15
C LYS A 55 -22.90 7.65 1.67
N SER A 56 -22.36 8.46 2.60
CA SER A 56 -23.12 9.53 3.24
C SER A 56 -23.39 10.73 2.31
N SER A 57 -22.51 10.98 1.34
CA SER A 57 -22.59 12.17 0.48
C SER A 57 -22.67 11.87 -1.00
N GLY A 58 -22.45 10.62 -1.41
CA GLY A 58 -22.31 10.24 -2.82
C GLY A 58 -21.04 10.78 -3.49
N THR A 59 -20.16 11.47 -2.76
CA THR A 59 -18.93 12.05 -3.30
C THR A 59 -18.02 10.96 -3.83
N GLN A 60 -17.53 11.15 -5.05
CA GLN A 60 -16.58 10.25 -5.69
C GLN A 60 -15.17 10.85 -5.63
N THR A 61 -14.19 10.00 -5.36
CA THR A 61 -12.77 10.35 -5.40
C THR A 61 -12.00 9.25 -6.10
N SER A 62 -11.01 9.63 -6.91
CA SER A 62 -10.09 8.70 -7.55
C SER A 62 -8.67 8.98 -7.08
N GLU A 63 -7.89 7.93 -6.87
CA GLU A 63 -6.48 8.02 -6.50
C GLU A 63 -5.68 7.04 -7.34
N ARG A 64 -4.53 7.49 -7.83
CA ARG A 64 -3.61 6.67 -8.62
C ARG A 64 -2.24 6.62 -7.96
N ARG A 65 -1.68 5.42 -7.85
CA ARG A 65 -0.38 5.14 -7.23
C ARG A 65 0.44 4.23 -8.13
N LEU A 66 1.74 4.45 -8.16
CA LEU A 66 2.69 3.60 -8.90
C LEU A 66 3.58 2.87 -7.91
N TYR A 67 3.65 1.56 -8.08
CA TYR A 67 4.54 0.68 -7.33
C TYR A 67 5.57 0.06 -8.27
N VAL A 68 6.76 -0.19 -7.74
CA VAL A 68 7.84 -0.83 -8.46
C VAL A 68 8.19 -2.13 -7.74
N SER A 69 8.36 -3.20 -8.52
CA SER A 69 8.74 -4.52 -8.01
C SER A 69 9.84 -5.14 -8.86
N SER A 70 10.71 -5.91 -8.24
CA SER A 70 11.66 -6.79 -8.94
C SER A 70 11.04 -8.13 -9.35
N LEU A 71 9.79 -8.40 -8.93
CA LEU A 71 9.06 -9.60 -9.33
C LEU A 71 8.73 -9.56 -10.83
N PRO A 72 8.72 -10.71 -11.53
CA PRO A 72 8.31 -10.79 -12.92
C PRO A 72 6.91 -10.25 -13.17
N ALA A 73 6.67 -9.63 -14.33
CA ALA A 73 5.39 -9.01 -14.66
C ALA A 73 4.24 -10.03 -14.72
N ASN A 74 4.52 -11.31 -14.97
CA ASN A 74 3.53 -12.40 -14.98
C ASN A 74 3.22 -12.99 -13.58
N THR A 75 3.77 -12.41 -12.51
CA THR A 75 3.52 -12.88 -11.14
C THR A 75 2.03 -12.74 -10.82
N PRO A 76 1.33 -13.84 -10.47
CA PRO A 76 -0.09 -13.75 -10.15
C PRO A 76 -0.35 -12.81 -8.96
N ALA A 77 -1.47 -12.09 -9.02
CA ALA A 77 -1.98 -11.28 -7.91
C ALA A 77 -1.00 -10.24 -7.33
N LEU A 78 -0.15 -9.61 -8.14
CA LEU A 78 0.70 -8.49 -7.70
C LEU A 78 -0.08 -7.37 -6.99
N GLY A 79 -1.34 -7.13 -7.36
CA GLY A 79 -2.20 -6.17 -6.67
C GLY A 79 -2.51 -6.54 -5.22
N SER A 80 -2.52 -7.83 -4.86
CA SER A 80 -2.66 -8.27 -3.47
C SER A 80 -1.46 -7.85 -2.62
N LEU A 81 -0.23 -7.87 -3.18
CA LEU A 81 0.96 -7.37 -2.50
C LEU A 81 0.88 -5.86 -2.28
N VAL A 82 0.44 -5.13 -3.30
CA VAL A 82 0.17 -3.68 -3.21
C VAL A 82 -0.88 -3.39 -2.13
N ARG A 83 -1.95 -4.17 -2.09
CA ARG A 83 -3.02 -4.02 -1.10
C ARG A 83 -2.53 -4.35 0.32
N ASN A 84 -1.71 -5.37 0.46
CA ASN A 84 -1.11 -5.78 1.74
C ASN A 84 -0.06 -4.77 2.22
N HIS A 85 0.64 -4.07 1.33
CA HIS A 85 1.58 -3.01 1.72
C HIS A 85 0.90 -1.90 2.55
N TRP A 86 -0.38 -1.60 2.28
CA TRP A 86 -1.16 -0.65 3.07
C TRP A 86 -1.35 -1.04 4.53
N SER A 87 -1.21 -2.33 4.89
CA SER A 87 -1.25 -2.77 6.29
C SER A 87 -0.18 -2.11 7.16
N ILE A 88 0.93 -1.63 6.57
CA ILE A 88 1.96 -0.89 7.28
C ILE A 88 1.40 0.43 7.81
N GLU A 89 0.69 1.20 6.97
CA GLU A 89 0.05 2.45 7.38
C GLU A 89 -1.12 2.21 8.34
N SER A 90 -1.87 1.12 8.16
CA SER A 90 -2.90 0.72 9.13
C SER A 90 -2.30 0.45 10.51
N MET A 91 -1.18 -0.27 10.59
CA MET A 91 -0.45 -0.46 11.85
C MET A 91 0.01 0.89 12.44
N HIS A 92 0.58 1.79 11.64
CA HIS A 92 0.99 3.11 12.12
C HIS A 92 -0.19 3.87 12.73
N TRP A 93 -1.33 3.90 12.05
CA TRP A 93 -2.55 4.51 12.58
C TRP A 93 -3.01 3.88 13.89
N GLU A 94 -2.98 2.54 14.01
CA GLU A 94 -3.33 1.84 15.25
C GLU A 94 -2.36 2.18 16.40
N LEU A 95 -1.05 2.26 16.12
CA LEU A 95 -0.07 2.70 17.12
C LEU A 95 -0.38 4.12 17.61
N ASP A 96 -0.68 5.03 16.70
CA ASP A 96 -0.91 6.43 17.02
C ASP A 96 -2.24 6.65 17.77
N CYS A 97 -3.30 5.97 17.36
CA CYS A 97 -4.64 6.13 17.93
C CYS A 97 -4.92 5.22 19.13
N SER A 98 -4.60 3.93 19.04
CA SER A 98 -4.91 2.94 20.10
C SER A 98 -3.86 2.92 21.19
N LEU A 99 -2.57 3.04 20.84
CA LEU A 99 -1.46 3.10 21.81
C LEU A 99 -1.01 4.52 22.15
N MET A 100 -1.71 5.54 21.61
CA MET A 100 -1.45 6.96 21.84
C MET A 100 0.01 7.34 21.60
N GLN A 101 0.66 6.70 20.63
CA GLN A 101 2.09 6.78 20.40
C GLN A 101 2.62 8.22 20.28
N ASP A 102 1.84 9.11 19.65
CA ASP A 102 2.14 10.54 19.50
C ASP A 102 2.05 11.36 20.79
N ARG A 103 1.26 10.90 21.77
CA ARG A 103 1.11 11.62 23.05
C ARG A 103 2.25 11.34 24.02
N ILE A 104 3.05 10.31 23.77
CA ILE A 104 4.12 9.89 24.67
C ILE A 104 5.38 10.70 24.42
N LYS A 105 5.74 11.55 25.39
CA LYS A 105 6.99 12.34 25.34
C LYS A 105 8.21 11.44 25.56
N ARG A 106 9.15 11.48 24.62
CA ARG A 106 10.40 10.71 24.68
C ARG A 106 11.57 11.67 24.91
N LYS A 107 12.35 11.43 25.97
CA LYS A 107 13.46 12.33 26.38
C LYS A 107 14.81 11.97 25.74
N SER A 108 14.92 10.83 25.05
CA SER A 108 16.15 10.41 24.37
C SER A 108 15.84 9.49 23.17
N ALA A 109 16.77 9.40 22.23
CA ALA A 109 16.65 8.52 21.07
C ALA A 109 16.53 7.04 21.46
N ARG A 110 17.22 6.61 22.53
CA ARG A 110 17.14 5.24 23.05
C ARG A 110 15.75 4.94 23.60
N ALA A 111 15.18 5.85 24.37
CA ALA A 111 13.81 5.70 24.87
C ALA A 111 12.80 5.64 23.71
N ALA A 112 12.99 6.48 22.68
CA ALA A 112 12.12 6.48 21.51
C ALA A 112 12.14 5.15 20.73
N ARG A 113 13.33 4.60 20.48
CA ARG A 113 13.51 3.32 19.78
C ARG A 113 12.95 2.14 20.58
N ASN A 114 13.28 2.09 21.87
CA ASN A 114 12.81 1.01 22.75
C ASN A 114 11.28 0.98 22.81
N LEU A 115 10.64 2.14 22.97
CA LEU A 115 9.18 2.23 23.03
C LEU A 115 8.53 1.84 21.69
N ASP A 116 9.03 2.33 20.55
CA ASP A 116 8.54 1.95 19.22
C ASP A 116 8.61 0.42 19.01
N THR A 117 9.72 -0.20 19.41
CA THR A 117 9.89 -1.66 19.32
C THR A 117 8.85 -2.40 20.18
N ILE A 118 8.67 -1.98 21.44
CA ILE A 118 7.68 -2.59 22.35
C ILE A 118 6.26 -2.43 21.80
N GLN A 119 5.90 -1.24 21.34
CA GLN A 119 4.56 -0.96 20.83
C GLN A 119 4.25 -1.75 19.55
N ARG A 120 5.22 -1.94 18.65
CA ARG A 120 5.07 -2.83 17.48
C ARG A 120 4.90 -4.30 17.87
N ILE A 121 5.63 -4.78 18.87
CA ILE A 121 5.46 -6.14 19.40
C ILE A 121 4.06 -6.30 20.00
N VAL A 122 3.62 -5.33 20.81
CA VAL A 122 2.28 -5.30 21.40
C VAL A 122 1.22 -5.34 20.30
N HIS A 123 1.29 -4.45 19.30
CA HIS A 123 0.39 -4.47 18.14
C HIS A 123 0.36 -5.86 17.48
N SER A 124 1.52 -6.45 17.18
CA SER A 124 1.59 -7.79 16.56
C SER A 124 0.91 -8.90 17.37
N VAL A 125 0.81 -8.78 18.70
CA VAL A 125 0.13 -9.78 19.55
C VAL A 125 -1.38 -9.55 19.58
N PHE A 126 -1.84 -8.31 19.50
CA PHE A 126 -3.26 -7.97 19.58
C PHE A 126 -3.97 -7.91 18.22
N SER A 127 -3.25 -7.72 17.13
CA SER A 127 -3.79 -7.60 15.77
C SER A 127 -3.86 -8.95 15.01
N ILE A 128 -3.94 -10.08 15.75
CA ILE A 128 -4.19 -11.43 15.19
C ILE A 128 -5.66 -11.61 14.83
#